data_AF-A0A7X3ZIK6-F1
#
_entry.id   AF-A0A7X3ZIK6-F1
#
_cell.length_a   1.000
_cell.length_b   1.000
_cell.length_c   1.000
_cell.angle_alpha   90.00
_cell.angle_beta   90.00
_cell.angle_gamma   90.00
#
_symmetry.space_group_name_H-M   'P 1'
#
loop_
_entity.id
_entity.type
_entity.pdbx_description
1 polymer ?
#
loop_
_entity_poly.entity_id
_entity_poly.type
_entity_poly.pdbx_seq_one_letter_code
_entity_poly.pdbx_strand_id
1 'polypeptide(L)'
;MRPSRPDAFIAGPALTIDAHADTSPDPDPYGQIFAAYDQASPGDVFVIATNGEERSGLWGELLSTAAQARGVESVLTDGLVRDVCQMNAMGYHCFCKGYSPLDSAGRILAKTINQPIACGGVQVHPGDFILADYDGVAVIPAAIKGEVHKKAMEKLAGENVVRDELAAGRSPREVFDRYGIL
;
A
#
# COMPACT_ATOMS: atom_id res chain seq x y z
N MET A 1 6.06 -6.39 1.15
CA MET A 1 5.62 -5.33 2.08
C MET A 1 4.70 -5.98 3.10
N ARG A 2 4.75 -5.53 4.36
CA ARG A 2 3.94 -6.04 5.47
C ARG A 2 3.25 -4.90 6.20
N PRO A 3 2.06 -5.13 6.77
CA PRO A 3 1.41 -4.11 7.57
C PRO A 3 2.16 -3.89 8.89
N SER A 4 2.13 -2.66 9.36
CA SER A 4 2.63 -2.23 10.66
C SER A 4 1.77 -2.68 11.85
N ARG A 5 0.51 -3.06 11.60
CA ARG A 5 -0.44 -3.61 12.58
C ARG A 5 -1.29 -4.74 12.00
N PRO A 6 -1.77 -5.69 12.81
CA PRO A 6 -2.61 -6.79 12.32
C PRO A 6 -3.93 -6.37 11.68
N ASP A 7 -4.47 -5.21 12.08
CA ASP A 7 -5.74 -4.66 11.60
C ASP A 7 -5.56 -3.59 10.51
N ALA A 8 -4.34 -3.40 10.01
CA ALA A 8 -4.09 -2.40 8.98
C ALA A 8 -4.75 -2.82 7.66
N PHE A 9 -5.40 -1.86 7.00
CA PHE A 9 -6.13 -2.08 5.77
C PHE A 9 -5.97 -0.88 4.84
N ILE A 10 -5.92 -1.12 3.54
CA ILE A 10 -5.87 -0.08 2.51
C ILE A 10 -6.90 -0.42 1.44
N ALA A 11 -7.70 0.57 1.05
CA ALA A 11 -8.59 0.51 -0.12
C ALA A 11 -8.72 1.91 -0.72
N GLY A 12 -7.98 2.19 -1.80
CA GLY A 12 -8.01 3.52 -2.42
C GLY A 12 -7.16 3.64 -3.68
N PRO A 13 -7.33 4.71 -4.47
CA PRO A 13 -6.51 4.97 -5.64
C PRO A 13 -5.06 5.36 -5.25
N ALA A 14 -4.10 4.92 -6.06
CA ALA A 14 -2.69 5.19 -5.86
C ALA A 14 -2.32 6.62 -6.24
N LEU A 15 -1.67 7.34 -5.33
CA LEU A 15 -0.86 8.52 -5.58
C LEU A 15 0.60 8.10 -5.51
N THR A 16 1.26 8.02 -6.67
CA THR A 16 2.59 7.42 -6.79
C THR A 16 3.71 8.41 -6.51
N ILE A 17 4.75 7.95 -5.81
CA ILE A 17 6.00 8.67 -5.57
C ILE A 17 7.16 7.75 -5.94
N ASP A 18 8.02 8.20 -6.85
CA ASP A 18 9.26 7.50 -7.23
C ASP A 18 10.44 8.16 -6.51
N ALA A 19 11.13 7.41 -5.66
CA ALA A 19 12.24 7.90 -4.87
C ALA A 19 13.49 7.03 -5.08
N HIS A 20 14.65 7.68 -5.08
CA HIS A 20 15.93 7.04 -5.36
C HIS A 20 16.97 7.42 -4.32
N ALA A 21 17.93 6.53 -4.09
CA ALA A 21 19.10 6.87 -3.29
C ALA A 21 19.80 8.09 -3.88
N ASP A 22 19.94 9.14 -3.08
CA ASP A 22 20.61 10.37 -3.46
C ASP A 22 21.26 10.98 -2.22
N THR A 23 22.57 11.22 -2.32
CA THR A 23 23.40 11.79 -1.23
C THR A 23 23.86 13.21 -1.55
N SER A 24 23.43 13.74 -2.69
CA SER A 24 23.73 15.10 -3.09
C SER A 24 23.04 16.09 -2.13
N PRO A 25 23.68 17.21 -1.78
CA PRO A 25 23.00 18.28 -1.08
C PRO A 25 21.83 18.80 -1.91
N ASP A 26 20.63 18.74 -1.36
CA ASP A 26 19.41 19.30 -1.94
C ASP A 26 18.86 20.35 -0.96
N PRO A 27 18.68 21.62 -1.38
CA PRO A 27 18.07 22.64 -0.53
C PRO A 27 16.58 22.37 -0.23
N ASP A 28 15.92 21.49 -0.98
CA ASP A 28 14.53 21.09 -0.80
C ASP A 28 14.35 19.55 -0.83
N PRO A 29 14.90 18.83 0.19
CA PRO A 29 14.92 17.36 0.19
C PRO A 29 13.54 16.71 0.30
N TYR A 30 12.49 17.49 0.59
CA TYR A 30 11.11 17.02 0.77
C TYR A 30 10.14 17.58 -0.27
N GLY A 31 10.58 18.45 -1.19
CA GLY A 31 9.73 19.21 -2.09
C GLY A 31 8.74 18.35 -2.90
N GLN A 32 9.21 17.23 -3.45
CA GLN A 32 8.34 16.30 -4.18
C GLN A 32 7.33 15.59 -3.26
N ILE A 33 7.67 15.32 -2.00
CA ILE A 33 6.74 14.73 -1.02
C ILE A 33 5.65 15.74 -0.67
N PHE A 34 6.01 17.02 -0.48
CA PHE A 34 5.04 18.09 -0.25
C PHE A 34 4.14 18.31 -1.47
N ALA A 35 4.70 18.29 -2.68
CA ALA A 35 3.91 18.39 -3.91
C ALA A 35 2.94 17.22 -4.10
N ALA A 36 3.32 15.99 -3.68
CA ALA A 36 2.42 14.84 -3.65
C ALA A 36 1.30 15.06 -2.62
N TYR A 37 1.63 15.53 -1.42
CA TYR A 37 0.65 15.86 -0.39
C TYR A 37 -0.37 16.92 -0.87
N ASP A 38 0.09 17.96 -1.54
CA ASP A 38 -0.78 19.04 -2.03
C ASP A 38 -1.76 18.58 -3.11
N GLN A 39 -1.40 17.53 -3.87
CA GLN A 39 -2.24 16.93 -4.91
C GLN A 39 -3.18 15.84 -4.38
N ALA A 40 -2.99 15.40 -3.14
CA ALA A 40 -3.76 14.30 -2.59
C ALA A 40 -5.24 14.67 -2.38
N SER A 41 -6.11 13.70 -2.61
CA SER A 41 -7.54 13.74 -2.33
C SER A 41 -7.90 12.79 -1.19
N PRO A 42 -8.97 13.04 -0.43
CA PRO A 42 -9.44 12.10 0.59
C PRO A 42 -9.64 10.70 0.02
N GLY A 43 -9.12 9.68 0.71
CA GLY A 43 -9.16 8.28 0.30
C GLY A 43 -8.02 7.84 -0.63
N ASP A 44 -7.15 8.75 -1.10
CA ASP A 44 -5.94 8.36 -1.84
C ASP A 44 -5.00 7.52 -0.97
N VAL A 45 -4.08 6.81 -1.62
CA VAL A 45 -3.03 6.00 -0.99
C VAL A 45 -1.68 6.49 -1.50
N PHE A 46 -0.81 6.95 -0.61
CA PHE A 46 0.58 7.23 -1.00
C PHE A 46 1.28 5.90 -1.31
N VAL A 47 1.70 5.69 -2.56
CA VAL A 47 2.44 4.50 -3.00
C VAL A 47 3.85 4.92 -3.39
N ILE A 48 4.84 4.45 -2.64
CA ILE A 48 6.21 4.95 -2.69
C ILE A 48 7.16 3.83 -3.08
N ALA A 49 7.79 3.96 -4.25
CA ALA A 49 8.93 3.12 -4.62
C ALA A 49 10.24 3.77 -4.14
N THR A 50 11.08 3.03 -3.42
CA THR A 50 12.42 3.48 -3.01
C THR A 50 13.54 2.87 -3.86
N ASN A 51 13.19 2.09 -4.88
CA ASN A 51 14.11 1.50 -5.85
C ASN A 51 15.28 0.72 -5.18
N GLY A 52 14.99 0.03 -4.07
CA GLY A 52 15.95 -0.80 -3.34
C GLY A 52 16.79 -0.07 -2.29
N GLU A 53 16.51 1.21 -2.00
CA GLU A 53 17.08 1.89 -0.83
C GLU A 53 16.48 1.32 0.46
N GLU A 54 17.34 0.90 1.39
CA GLU A 54 16.97 0.19 2.62
C GLU A 54 17.73 0.69 3.86
N ARG A 55 18.32 1.89 3.82
CA ARG A 55 19.02 2.47 4.97
C ARG A 55 18.14 3.44 5.73
N SER A 56 17.21 4.11 5.06
CA SER A 56 16.45 5.24 5.62
C SER A 56 14.95 5.13 5.40
N GLY A 57 14.20 5.80 6.28
CA GLY A 57 12.75 5.91 6.16
C GLY A 57 12.34 7.18 5.41
N LEU A 58 11.69 7.03 4.25
CA LEU A 58 11.17 8.18 3.49
C LEU A 58 9.92 8.78 4.16
N TRP A 59 9.13 7.94 4.82
CA TRP A 59 7.87 8.33 5.44
C TRP A 59 7.92 8.13 6.97
N GLY A 60 7.27 9.02 7.70
CA GLY A 60 7.18 9.00 9.16
C GLY A 60 5.94 9.73 9.66
N GLU A 61 5.84 9.88 10.99
CA GLU A 61 4.60 10.30 11.64
C GLU A 61 4.14 11.70 11.26
N LEU A 62 5.03 12.69 11.14
CA LEU A 62 4.61 14.05 10.78
C LEU A 62 3.91 14.13 9.42
N LEU A 63 4.39 13.36 8.44
CA LEU A 63 3.74 13.25 7.12
C LEU A 63 2.41 12.51 7.22
N SER A 64 2.35 11.44 8.02
CA SER A 64 1.09 10.75 8.32
C SER A 64 0.06 11.63 9.00
N THR A 65 0.46 12.48 9.95
CA THR A 65 -0.41 13.43 10.64
C THR A 65 -0.97 14.46 9.68
N ALA A 66 -0.14 15.02 8.79
CA ALA A 66 -0.62 15.91 7.73
C ALA A 66 -1.58 15.19 6.77
N ALA A 67 -1.21 14.00 6.30
CA ALA A 67 -2.01 13.19 5.39
C ALA A 67 -3.40 12.85 5.98
N GLN A 68 -3.44 12.40 7.24
CA GLN A 68 -4.69 12.05 7.92
C GLN A 68 -5.61 13.26 8.07
N ALA A 69 -5.05 14.44 8.39
CA ALA A 69 -5.82 15.68 8.44
C ALA A 69 -6.47 16.06 7.09
N ARG A 70 -5.95 15.52 5.97
CA ARG A 70 -6.48 15.68 4.62
C ARG A 70 -7.40 14.52 4.18
N GLY A 71 -7.64 13.54 5.05
CA GLY A 71 -8.45 12.35 4.75
C GLY A 71 -7.69 11.28 3.96
N VAL A 72 -6.35 11.33 3.95
CA VAL A 72 -5.50 10.25 3.43
C VAL A 72 -4.95 9.48 4.62
N GLU A 73 -5.38 8.24 4.79
CA GLU A 73 -5.17 7.50 6.03
C GLU A 73 -4.13 6.38 5.89
N SER A 74 -3.43 6.32 4.76
CA SER A 74 -2.52 5.21 4.47
C SER A 74 -1.28 5.56 3.66
N VAL A 75 -0.24 4.74 3.84
CA VAL A 75 0.97 4.74 3.03
C VAL A 75 1.39 3.30 2.75
N LEU A 76 1.81 3.07 1.51
CA LEU A 76 2.39 1.82 1.03
C LEU A 76 3.77 2.12 0.46
N THR A 77 4.80 1.43 0.93
CA THR A 77 6.15 1.58 0.38
C THR A 77 6.91 0.27 0.35
N ASP A 78 7.71 0.07 -0.69
CA ASP A 78 8.67 -1.04 -0.74
C ASP A 78 10.00 -0.74 -0.03
N GLY A 79 10.13 0.45 0.56
CA GLY A 79 11.24 0.85 1.40
C GLY A 79 10.94 0.77 2.90
N LEU A 80 11.79 1.45 3.67
CA LEU A 80 11.64 1.56 5.12
C LEU A 80 10.83 2.80 5.51
N VAL A 81 10.29 2.78 6.71
CA VAL A 81 9.59 3.91 7.34
C VAL A 81 10.13 4.16 8.75
N ARG A 82 9.82 5.33 9.30
CA ARG A 82 10.17 5.74 10.66
C ARG A 82 8.92 6.05 11.49
N ASP A 83 9.09 6.19 12.81
CA ASP A 83 8.04 6.64 13.74
C ASP A 83 6.76 5.75 13.75
N VAL A 84 6.93 4.46 13.46
CA VAL A 84 5.81 3.52 13.27
C VAL A 84 4.95 3.35 14.53
N CYS A 85 5.54 3.45 15.72
CA CYS A 85 4.77 3.39 16.96
C CYS A 85 3.77 4.53 17.05
N GLN A 86 4.17 5.74 16.64
CA GLN A 86 3.30 6.91 16.66
C GLN A 86 2.24 6.82 15.55
N MET A 87 2.63 6.40 14.33
CA MET A 87 1.69 6.12 13.24
C MET A 87 0.63 5.07 13.62
N ASN A 88 1.05 4.03 14.33
CA ASN A 88 0.16 2.99 14.82
C ASN A 88 -0.82 3.51 15.87
N ALA A 89 -0.37 4.40 16.75
CA ALA A 89 -1.17 4.99 17.82
C ALA A 89 -2.27 5.93 17.28
N MET A 90 -2.00 6.64 16.19
CA MET A 90 -2.97 7.49 15.50
C MET A 90 -3.88 6.73 14.51
N GLY A 91 -3.68 5.41 14.37
CA GLY A 91 -4.47 4.57 13.47
C GLY A 91 -4.12 4.70 11.99
N TYR A 92 -2.96 5.26 11.64
CA TYR A 92 -2.54 5.41 10.26
C TYR A 92 -2.09 4.06 9.67
N HIS A 93 -2.66 3.67 8.53
CA HIS A 93 -2.39 2.38 7.92
C HIS A 93 -1.08 2.41 7.13
N CYS A 94 -0.03 1.78 7.68
CA CYS A 94 1.27 1.72 7.01
C CYS A 94 1.62 0.29 6.59
N PHE A 95 1.99 0.16 5.32
CA PHE A 95 2.54 -1.04 4.71
C PHE A 95 3.95 -0.74 4.21
N CYS A 96 4.95 -1.44 4.71
CA CYS A 96 6.35 -1.15 4.42
C CYS A 96 7.18 -2.42 4.27
N LYS A 97 8.44 -2.29 3.85
CA LYS A 97 9.40 -3.41 3.88
C LYS A 97 10.02 -3.62 5.26
N GLY A 98 10.16 -2.54 6.03
CA GLY A 98 10.70 -2.58 7.39
C GLY A 98 10.81 -1.18 7.99
N TYR A 99 11.64 -1.05 9.02
CA TYR A 99 11.74 0.16 9.81
C TYR A 99 13.19 0.65 9.90
N SER A 100 13.39 1.96 9.86
CA SER A 100 14.68 2.59 10.15
C SER A 100 14.44 3.91 10.89
N PRO A 101 15.23 4.24 11.92
CA PRO A 101 15.13 5.55 12.57
C PRO A 101 15.80 6.67 11.75
N LEU A 102 16.54 6.32 10.69
CA LEU A 102 17.26 7.30 9.88
C LEU A 102 16.29 8.03 8.96
N ASP A 103 16.35 9.36 9.01
CA ASP A 103 15.62 10.23 8.11
C ASP A 103 16.08 10.09 6.63
N SER A 104 15.25 10.51 5.68
CA SER A 104 15.53 10.44 4.26
C SER A 104 16.50 11.48 3.73
N ALA A 105 16.54 12.69 4.32
CA ALA A 105 17.32 13.78 3.76
C ALA A 105 18.81 13.43 3.65
N GLY A 106 19.37 13.62 2.45
CA GLY A 106 20.75 13.25 2.11
C GLY A 106 20.99 11.74 1.98
N ARG A 107 19.94 10.93 1.85
CA ARG A 107 20.01 9.48 1.65
C ARG A 107 19.10 9.01 0.52
N ILE A 108 17.85 9.46 0.53
CA ILE A 108 16.84 9.17 -0.48
C ILE A 108 16.09 10.44 -0.84
N LEU A 109 15.81 10.63 -2.13
CA LEU A 109 15.13 11.79 -2.66
C LEU A 109 13.99 11.36 -3.57
N ALA A 110 12.79 11.85 -3.30
CA ALA A 110 11.65 11.72 -4.21
C ALA A 110 11.95 12.51 -5.50
N LYS A 111 11.89 11.83 -6.65
CA LYS A 111 12.25 12.37 -7.96
C LYS A 111 11.03 12.75 -8.77
N THR A 112 10.01 11.89 -8.77
CA THR A 112 8.77 12.14 -9.52
C THR A 112 7.56 11.73 -8.70
N ILE A 113 6.43 12.36 -9.00
CA ILE A 113 5.12 12.08 -8.41
C ILE A 113 4.10 11.93 -9.53
N ASN A 114 3.04 11.15 -9.30
CA ASN A 114 1.98 10.90 -10.28
C ASN A 114 2.52 10.42 -11.64
N GLN A 115 3.55 9.58 -11.61
CA GLN A 115 4.08 8.84 -12.77
C GLN A 115 3.99 7.33 -12.50
N PRO A 116 3.99 6.48 -13.55
CA PRO A 116 4.09 5.04 -13.36
C PRO A 116 5.39 4.66 -12.63
N ILE A 117 5.29 3.82 -11.60
CA ILE A 117 6.43 3.34 -10.79
C ILE A 117 6.44 1.81 -10.71
N ALA A 118 7.57 1.24 -10.30
CA ALA A 118 7.67 -0.16 -9.91
C ALA A 118 7.85 -0.26 -8.40
N CYS A 119 6.78 -0.59 -7.66
CA CYS A 119 6.79 -0.70 -6.20
C CYS A 119 6.69 -2.16 -5.79
N GLY A 120 7.70 -2.68 -5.08
CA GLY A 120 7.73 -4.08 -4.65
C GLY A 120 7.78 -5.07 -5.82
N GLY A 121 8.35 -4.65 -6.96
CA GLY A 121 8.42 -5.45 -8.19
C GLY A 121 7.14 -5.46 -9.03
N VAL A 122 6.12 -4.67 -8.66
CA VAL A 122 4.85 -4.56 -9.39
C VAL A 122 4.72 -3.16 -9.98
N GLN A 123 4.27 -3.08 -11.24
CA GLN A 123 3.96 -1.80 -11.89
C GLN A 123 2.71 -1.19 -11.24
N VAL A 124 2.81 0.08 -10.86
CA VAL A 124 1.68 0.86 -10.32
C VAL A 124 1.55 2.14 -11.13
N HIS A 125 0.36 2.39 -11.67
CA HIS A 125 0.01 3.66 -12.31
C HIS A 125 -0.75 4.56 -11.33
N PRO A 126 -0.62 5.89 -11.48
CA PRO A 126 -1.49 6.82 -10.75
C PRO A 126 -2.96 6.47 -10.97
N GLY A 127 -3.74 6.38 -9.89
CA GLY A 127 -5.15 6.03 -9.91
C GLY A 127 -5.47 4.52 -9.96
N ASP A 128 -4.47 3.63 -10.06
CA ASP A 128 -4.69 2.20 -9.84
C ASP A 128 -5.21 1.97 -8.42
N PHE A 129 -6.11 1.00 -8.25
CA PHE A 129 -6.72 0.75 -6.95
C PHE A 129 -5.83 -0.18 -6.14
N ILE A 130 -5.41 0.29 -4.97
CA ILE A 130 -4.64 -0.48 -4.01
C ILE A 130 -5.61 -1.12 -3.03
N LEU A 131 -5.53 -2.44 -2.90
CA LEU A 131 -6.18 -3.20 -1.85
C LEU A 131 -5.09 -3.91 -1.03
N ALA A 132 -5.03 -3.66 0.27
CA ALA A 132 -4.07 -4.31 1.14
C ALA A 132 -4.67 -4.67 2.48
N ASP A 133 -4.25 -5.82 3.01
CA ASP A 133 -4.65 -6.37 4.31
C ASP A 133 -3.47 -7.14 4.93
N TYR A 134 -3.74 -7.97 5.93
CA TYR A 134 -2.66 -8.68 6.62
C TYR A 134 -1.82 -9.59 5.73
N ASP A 135 -2.42 -10.18 4.70
CA ASP A 135 -1.75 -11.16 3.83
C ASP A 135 -0.80 -10.48 2.86
N GLY A 136 -1.16 -9.29 2.37
CA GLY A 136 -0.30 -8.51 1.50
C GLY A 136 -1.02 -7.39 0.77
N VAL A 137 -0.61 -7.18 -0.48
CA VAL A 137 -1.02 -6.02 -1.30
C VAL A 137 -1.37 -6.51 -2.69
N ALA A 138 -2.51 -6.07 -3.20
CA ALA A 138 -2.94 -6.23 -4.58
C ALA A 138 -3.04 -4.86 -5.25
N VAL A 139 -2.48 -4.75 -6.46
CA VAL A 139 -2.61 -3.58 -7.34
C VAL A 139 -3.62 -3.94 -8.43
N ILE A 140 -4.72 -3.20 -8.49
CA ILE A 140 -5.81 -3.43 -9.42
C ILE A 140 -5.81 -2.30 -10.45
N PRO A 141 -5.50 -2.58 -11.73
CA PRO A 141 -5.43 -1.53 -12.73
C PRO A 141 -6.76 -0.77 -12.87
N ALA A 142 -6.69 0.56 -12.92
CA ALA A 142 -7.86 1.42 -12.93
C ALA A 142 -8.85 1.07 -14.06
N ALA A 143 -8.34 0.64 -15.21
CA ALA A 143 -9.11 0.28 -16.39
C ALA A 143 -10.01 -0.95 -16.20
N ILE A 144 -9.65 -1.88 -15.29
CA ILE A 144 -10.38 -3.14 -15.09
C ILE A 144 -10.94 -3.29 -13.67
N LYS A 145 -10.84 -2.26 -12.82
CA LYS A 145 -11.25 -2.34 -11.40
C LYS A 145 -12.69 -2.82 -11.21
N GLY A 146 -13.62 -2.42 -12.08
CA GLY A 146 -15.02 -2.85 -12.02
C GLY A 146 -15.22 -4.33 -12.35
N GLU A 147 -14.45 -4.85 -13.31
CA GLU A 147 -14.46 -6.28 -13.66
C GLU A 147 -13.87 -7.12 -12.53
N VAL A 148 -12.74 -6.67 -11.96
CA VAL A 148 -12.10 -7.33 -10.82
C VAL A 148 -13.05 -7.38 -9.62
N HIS A 149 -13.70 -6.27 -9.28
CA HIS A 149 -14.69 -6.24 -8.20
C HIS A 149 -15.82 -7.24 -8.43
N LYS A 150 -16.42 -7.27 -9.63
CA LYS A 150 -17.48 -8.22 -9.95
C LYS A 150 -17.03 -9.66 -9.78
N LYS A 151 -15.88 -10.04 -10.35
CA LYS A 151 -15.32 -11.39 -10.26
C LYS A 151 -14.98 -11.78 -8.81
N ALA A 152 -14.43 -10.85 -8.02
CA ALA A 152 -14.14 -11.08 -6.61
C ALA A 152 -15.41 -11.36 -5.80
N MET A 153 -16.50 -10.62 -6.05
CA MET A 153 -17.78 -10.85 -5.37
C MET A 153 -18.42 -12.19 -5.76
N GLU A 154 -18.34 -12.59 -7.04
CA GLU A 154 -18.80 -13.90 -7.50
C GLU A 154 -18.02 -15.05 -6.84
N LYS A 155 -16.69 -14.91 -6.74
CA LYS A 155 -15.81 -15.87 -6.07
C LYS A 155 -16.12 -15.99 -4.57
N LEU A 156 -16.28 -14.86 -3.88
CA LEU A 156 -16.62 -14.80 -2.45
C LEU A 156 -17.95 -15.52 -2.15
N ALA A 157 -18.96 -15.31 -2.99
CA ALA A 157 -20.26 -15.96 -2.81
C ALA A 157 -20.15 -17.50 -2.91
N GLY A 158 -19.37 -18.01 -3.87
CA GLY A 158 -19.11 -19.44 -4.01
C GLY A 158 -18.31 -20.02 -2.84
N GLU A 159 -17.30 -19.29 -2.36
CA GLU A 159 -16.49 -19.69 -1.20
C GLU A 159 -17.30 -19.75 0.10
N ASN A 160 -18.31 -18.91 0.28
CA ASN A 160 -19.22 -19.01 1.43
C ASN A 160 -19.96 -20.35 1.45
N VAL A 161 -20.50 -20.78 0.31
CA VAL A 161 -21.18 -22.08 0.19
C VAL A 161 -20.22 -23.23 0.47
N VAL A 162 -19.02 -23.19 -0.13
CA VAL A 162 -17.97 -24.20 0.10
C VAL A 162 -17.54 -24.25 1.55
N ARG A 163 -17.39 -23.10 2.21
CA ARG A 163 -17.00 -23.01 3.62
C ARG A 163 -18.01 -23.68 4.54
N ASP A 164 -19.31 -23.48 4.30
CA ASP A 164 -20.37 -24.09 5.10
C ASP A 164 -20.36 -25.63 4.96
N GLU A 165 -20.18 -26.14 3.75
CA GLU A 165 -20.08 -27.59 3.49
C GLU A 165 -18.85 -28.23 4.15
N LEU A 166 -17.70 -27.54 4.08
CA LEU A 166 -16.47 -27.98 4.74
C LEU A 166 -16.61 -27.94 6.27
N ALA A 167 -17.19 -26.88 6.82
CA ALA A 167 -17.45 -26.75 8.26
C ALA A 167 -18.44 -27.82 8.77
N ALA A 168 -19.36 -28.28 7.92
CA ALA A 168 -20.24 -29.41 8.18
C ALA A 168 -19.54 -30.78 8.09
N GLY A 169 -18.23 -30.81 7.78
CA GLY A 169 -17.41 -32.01 7.77
C GLY A 169 -17.34 -32.74 6.42
N ARG A 170 -17.82 -32.14 5.32
CA ARG A 170 -17.59 -32.72 3.99
C ARG A 170 -16.11 -32.69 3.63
N SER A 171 -15.69 -33.67 2.83
CA SER A 171 -14.31 -33.76 2.36
C SER A 171 -13.99 -32.61 1.38
N PRO A 172 -12.80 -31.98 1.49
CA PRO A 172 -12.32 -31.03 0.49
C PRO A 172 -12.35 -31.56 -0.94
N ARG A 173 -12.16 -32.87 -1.13
CA ARG A 173 -12.21 -33.47 -2.48
C ARG A 173 -13.61 -33.45 -3.06
N GLU A 174 -14.60 -33.86 -2.28
CA GLU A 174 -16.00 -33.91 -2.73
C GLU A 174 -16.54 -32.52 -3.07
N VAL A 175 -16.20 -31.53 -2.24
CA VAL A 175 -16.64 -30.14 -2.42
C VAL A 175 -15.96 -29.54 -3.65
N PHE A 176 -14.66 -29.75 -3.82
CA PHE A 176 -13.96 -29.27 -5.02
C PHE A 176 -14.48 -29.92 -6.30
N ASP A 177 -14.72 -31.24 -6.31
CA ASP A 177 -15.26 -31.94 -7.49
C ASP A 177 -16.67 -31.42 -7.87
N ARG A 178 -17.45 -30.94 -6.89
CA ARG A 178 -18.80 -30.41 -7.13
C ARG A 178 -18.80 -28.94 -7.58
N TYR A 179 -18.01 -28.09 -6.94
CA TYR A 179 -18.08 -26.63 -7.14
C TYR A 179 -16.88 -26.04 -7.87
N GLY A 180 -15.77 -26.77 -7.99
CA GLY A 180 -14.51 -26.25 -8.54
C GLY A 180 -13.84 -25.18 -7.67
N ILE A 181 -14.22 -25.08 -6.40
CA ILE A 181 -13.78 -24.07 -5.44
C ILE A 181 -13.24 -24.78 -4.19
N LEU A 182 -12.13 -24.26 -3.67
CA LEU A 182 -11.55 -24.59 -2.36
C LEU A 182 -11.07 -23.30 -1.69
#